data_AF-A0A3Q3B637-F1
#
_entry.id   AF-A0A3Q3B637-F1
#
_cell.length_a   1.000
_cell.length_b   1.000
_cell.length_c   1.000
_cell.angle_alpha   90.00
_cell.angle_beta   90.00
_cell.angle_gamma   90.00
#
_symmetry.space_group_name_H-M   'P 1'
#
loop_
_entity.id
_entity.type
_entity.pdbx_description
1 polymer ?
#
loop_
_entity_poly.entity_id
_entity_poly.type
_entity_poly.pdbx_seq_one_letter_code
_entity_poly.pdbx_strand_id
1 'polypeptide(L)'
;MLSCDSCFSLGLLFLLFYFVVFMLSCTNNLIFETKTVAVGDEVTLTCPRLTSESDAFLYWVRLVSGNWPEFLGGTFSFDYNFVKKTPHITIKQEPGTFTLHISNTKQSDAGLYYCIKVKMLNMTFMKRDVLIIKGTEPSITAIIQDPPSDPVGPGNLVTLQCSVLFNTEKNTCVSNHSVYWFRAGSDESHPSLIYTHGNSGDECERSPEAESAQKCTYSFSKNLSSSDAGTYYCAVATCGEILFGNGTRLDSEGLNVWNLQKTALFLLSASLIASVVVIFILTYIIKKKTCSCAKGKLLSIKQYMIKVNHNLIQINFLFFQKML
;
A
#
# COMPACT_ATOMS: atom_id res chain seq x y z
N MET A 1 -13.93 5.19 48.66
CA MET A 1 -14.51 5.91 47.51
C MET A 1 -13.37 6.38 46.61
N LEU A 2 -13.10 5.66 45.52
CA LEU A 2 -12.19 6.14 44.48
C LEU A 2 -12.80 7.39 43.83
N SER A 3 -12.03 8.46 43.66
CA SER A 3 -12.52 9.71 43.08
C SER A 3 -12.71 9.60 41.57
N CYS A 4 -13.72 10.28 41.02
CA CYS A 4 -14.12 10.25 39.60
C CYS A 4 -12.94 10.42 38.60
N ASP A 5 -11.90 11.15 38.97
CA ASP A 5 -10.75 11.40 38.09
C ASP A 5 -9.92 10.13 37.78
N SER A 6 -9.91 9.15 38.68
CA SER A 6 -9.22 7.85 38.46
C SER A 6 -9.98 6.96 37.48
N CYS A 7 -11.31 7.14 37.41
CA CYS A 7 -12.19 6.38 36.52
C CYS A 7 -12.05 6.84 35.06
N PHE A 8 -11.84 8.15 34.86
CA PHE A 8 -11.69 8.75 33.53
C PHE A 8 -10.39 8.31 32.83
N SER A 9 -9.28 8.24 33.57
CA SER A 9 -7.99 7.79 33.02
C SER A 9 -7.96 6.30 32.70
N LEU A 10 -8.59 5.45 33.53
CA LEU A 10 -8.74 4.02 33.25
C LEU A 10 -9.66 3.78 32.05
N GLY A 11 -10.75 4.54 31.94
CA GLY A 11 -11.69 4.48 30.83
C GLY A 11 -11.06 4.85 29.48
N LEU A 12 -10.19 5.86 29.45
CA LEU A 12 -9.44 6.24 28.25
C LEU A 12 -8.46 5.15 27.80
N LEU A 13 -7.76 4.52 28.75
CA LEU A 13 -6.84 3.40 28.49
C LEU A 13 -7.58 2.17 27.96
N PHE A 14 -8.76 1.87 28.50
CA PHE A 14 -9.63 0.79 28.01
C PHE A 14 -10.17 1.08 26.61
N LEU A 15 -10.56 2.32 26.32
CA LEU A 15 -11.01 2.73 24.98
C LEU A 15 -9.88 2.64 23.95
N LEU A 16 -8.66 3.07 24.30
CA LEU A 16 -7.48 2.93 23.46
C LEU A 16 -7.12 1.47 23.20
N PHE A 17 -7.22 0.61 24.23
CA PHE A 17 -7.01 -0.83 24.08
C PHE A 17 -8.05 -1.46 23.14
N TYR A 18 -9.34 -1.13 23.30
CA TYR A 18 -10.40 -1.61 22.41
C TYR A 18 -10.21 -1.12 20.98
N PHE A 19 -9.78 0.14 20.80
CA PHE A 19 -9.48 0.69 19.49
C PHE A 19 -8.28 -0.02 18.84
N VAL A 20 -7.22 -0.31 19.59
CA VAL A 20 -6.07 -1.09 19.10
C VAL A 20 -6.50 -2.52 18.75
N VAL A 21 -7.28 -3.20 19.59
CA VAL A 21 -7.81 -4.55 19.31
C VAL A 21 -8.75 -4.54 18.10
N PHE A 22 -9.55 -3.49 17.90
CA PHE A 22 -10.40 -3.31 16.73
C PHE A 22 -9.58 -3.08 15.46
N MET A 23 -8.52 -2.27 15.53
CA MET A 23 -7.59 -2.06 14.41
C MET A 23 -6.78 -3.32 14.08
N LEU A 24 -6.41 -4.13 15.08
CA LEU A 24 -5.81 -5.46 14.87
C LEU A 24 -6.81 -6.49 14.31
N SER A 25 -8.09 -6.41 14.68
CA SER A 25 -9.16 -7.31 14.22
C SER A 25 -9.58 -7.07 12.76
N CYS A 26 -9.15 -5.98 12.13
CA CYS A 26 -9.32 -5.73 10.70
C CYS A 26 -8.30 -6.47 9.81
N THR A 27 -7.62 -7.49 10.33
CA THR A 27 -6.92 -8.49 9.52
C THR A 27 -7.81 -9.71 9.32
N ASN A 28 -8.97 -9.51 8.67
CA ASN A 28 -9.62 -10.64 8.03
C ASN A 28 -8.62 -11.17 7.01
N ASN A 29 -8.01 -12.32 7.29
CA ASN A 29 -7.13 -13.04 6.37
C ASN A 29 -7.93 -13.35 5.11
N LEU A 30 -7.92 -12.40 4.16
CA LEU A 30 -8.44 -12.55 2.82
C LEU A 30 -7.49 -13.52 2.12
N ILE A 31 -7.78 -14.82 2.24
CA ILE A 31 -7.06 -15.84 1.50
C ILE A 31 -7.44 -15.65 0.03
N PHE A 32 -6.47 -15.20 -0.77
CA PHE A 32 -6.51 -15.19 -2.21
C PHE A 32 -5.77 -16.45 -2.70
N GLU A 33 -6.43 -17.25 -3.53
CA GLU A 33 -5.74 -18.32 -4.25
C GLU A 33 -5.17 -17.73 -5.54
N THR A 34 -3.86 -17.82 -5.72
CA THR A 34 -3.21 -17.37 -6.95
C THR A 34 -3.02 -18.55 -7.88
N LYS A 35 -3.49 -18.44 -9.13
CA LYS A 35 -3.24 -19.41 -10.19
C LYS A 35 -2.45 -18.74 -11.31
N THR A 36 -1.38 -19.40 -11.73
CA THR A 36 -0.52 -18.93 -12.81
C THR A 36 -0.51 -19.95 -13.92
N VAL A 37 -0.83 -19.53 -15.15
CA VAL A 37 -0.90 -20.38 -16.35
C VAL A 37 -0.30 -19.64 -17.54
N ALA A 38 0.18 -20.36 -18.55
CA ALA A 38 0.69 -19.73 -19.77
C ALA A 38 -0.45 -19.34 -20.71
N VAL A 39 -0.17 -18.45 -21.66
CA VAL A 39 -1.08 -18.15 -22.78
C VAL A 39 -1.33 -19.42 -23.59
N GLY A 40 -2.59 -19.70 -23.90
CA GLY A 40 -3.02 -20.87 -24.66
C GLY A 40 -3.37 -22.09 -23.82
N ASP A 41 -3.01 -22.10 -22.53
CA ASP A 41 -3.41 -23.15 -21.61
C ASP A 41 -4.91 -23.12 -21.31
N GLU A 42 -5.39 -24.15 -20.62
CA GLU A 42 -6.72 -24.20 -20.05
C GLU A 42 -6.68 -24.03 -18.54
N VAL A 43 -7.64 -23.30 -17.97
CA VAL A 43 -7.74 -23.13 -16.53
C VAL A 43 -9.17 -23.32 -16.05
N THR A 44 -9.31 -24.04 -14.93
CA THR A 44 -10.59 -24.24 -14.25
C THR A 44 -10.54 -23.65 -12.85
N LEU A 45 -11.48 -22.74 -12.57
CA LEU A 45 -11.76 -22.18 -11.26
C LEU A 45 -13.00 -22.87 -10.68
N THR A 46 -12.89 -23.31 -9.43
CA THR A 46 -13.93 -24.13 -8.78
C THR A 46 -14.43 -23.43 -7.55
N CYS A 47 -15.75 -23.26 -7.46
CA CYS A 47 -16.40 -22.73 -6.28
C CYS A 47 -17.19 -23.83 -5.56
N PRO A 48 -17.07 -23.96 -4.23
CA PRO A 48 -17.86 -24.90 -3.46
C PRO A 48 -19.34 -24.51 -3.50
N ARG A 49 -20.21 -25.50 -3.77
CA ARG A 49 -21.67 -25.35 -3.83
C ARG A 49 -22.31 -26.30 -2.81
N LEU A 50 -22.95 -25.74 -1.80
CA LEU A 50 -23.70 -26.52 -0.81
C LEU A 50 -25.16 -26.65 -1.25
N THR A 51 -25.58 -27.87 -1.58
CA THR A 51 -26.95 -28.20 -1.98
C THR A 51 -27.97 -28.09 -0.86
N SER A 52 -27.53 -28.11 0.40
CA SER A 52 -28.40 -27.98 1.59
C SER A 52 -29.02 -26.58 1.73
N GLU A 53 -28.49 -25.57 1.04
CA GLU A 53 -28.98 -24.20 1.10
C GLU A 53 -29.83 -23.83 -0.13
N SER A 54 -30.91 -24.58 -0.42
CA SER A 54 -31.71 -24.46 -1.66
C SER A 54 -32.06 -23.05 -2.13
N ASP A 55 -32.22 -22.09 -1.21
CA ASP A 55 -32.62 -20.72 -1.55
C ASP A 55 -31.44 -19.79 -1.88
N ALA A 56 -30.22 -20.35 -1.97
CA ALA A 56 -29.02 -19.60 -2.32
C ALA A 56 -28.70 -19.66 -3.81
N PHE A 57 -28.13 -18.55 -4.30
CA PHE A 57 -27.61 -18.39 -5.66
C PHE A 57 -26.10 -18.25 -5.62
N LEU A 58 -25.41 -18.74 -6.64
CA LEU A 58 -23.98 -18.55 -6.82
C LEU A 58 -23.70 -17.80 -8.12
N TYR A 59 -22.73 -16.89 -8.08
CA TYR A 59 -22.35 -16.06 -9.21
C TYR A 59 -20.84 -16.05 -9.40
N TRP A 60 -20.41 -16.06 -10.66
CA TRP A 60 -19.05 -15.75 -11.06
C TRP A 60 -18.97 -14.31 -11.55
N VAL A 61 -18.12 -13.51 -10.91
CA VAL A 61 -17.85 -12.11 -11.29
C VAL A 61 -16.35 -11.95 -11.52
N ARG A 62 -15.96 -11.32 -12.63
CA ARG A 62 -14.57 -11.07 -13.01
C ARG A 62 -14.25 -9.59 -12.92
N LEU A 63 -13.12 -9.25 -12.32
CA LEU A 63 -12.55 -7.90 -12.30
C LEU A 63 -11.22 -7.93 -13.04
N VAL A 64 -11.18 -7.25 -14.19
CA VAL A 64 -9.95 -7.00 -14.94
C VAL A 64 -9.54 -5.56 -14.68
N SER A 65 -8.25 -5.32 -14.45
CA SER A 65 -7.74 -3.96 -14.19
C SER A 65 -8.13 -3.00 -15.31
N GLY A 66 -8.61 -1.80 -14.95
CA GLY A 66 -9.08 -0.79 -15.89
C GLY A 66 -10.48 -1.01 -16.48
N ASN A 67 -11.15 -2.11 -16.16
CA ASN A 67 -12.51 -2.42 -16.62
C ASN A 67 -13.53 -2.48 -15.48
N TRP A 68 -14.80 -2.30 -15.80
CA TRP A 68 -15.90 -2.53 -14.86
C TRP A 68 -16.04 -4.02 -14.53
N PRO A 69 -16.53 -4.39 -13.32
CA PRO A 69 -16.80 -5.78 -12.97
C PRO A 69 -17.75 -6.44 -13.97
N GLU A 70 -17.38 -7.63 -14.43
CA GLU A 70 -18.13 -8.38 -15.43
C GLU A 70 -18.84 -9.58 -14.80
N PHE A 71 -20.14 -9.68 -15.07
CA PHE A 71 -20.92 -10.85 -14.70
C PHE A 71 -20.73 -11.98 -15.71
N LEU A 72 -20.11 -13.08 -15.29
CA LEU A 72 -19.83 -14.21 -16.17
C LEU A 72 -21.02 -15.18 -16.22
N GLY A 73 -21.62 -15.51 -15.08
CA GLY A 73 -22.73 -16.44 -15.00
C GLY A 73 -23.21 -16.70 -13.58
N GLY A 74 -24.41 -17.26 -13.46
CA GLY A 74 -25.08 -17.49 -12.18
C GLY A 74 -25.88 -18.78 -12.18
N THR A 75 -25.98 -19.40 -11.01
CA THR A 75 -26.67 -20.67 -10.83
C THR A 75 -27.34 -20.77 -9.46
N PHE A 76 -28.25 -21.72 -9.31
CA PHE A 76 -28.80 -22.10 -8.01
C PHE A 76 -27.84 -23.02 -7.25
N SER A 77 -28.00 -23.02 -5.92
CA SER A 77 -27.30 -23.92 -5.01
C SER A 77 -27.79 -25.37 -5.08
N PHE A 78 -29.09 -25.59 -5.34
CA PHE A 78 -29.65 -26.92 -5.58
C PHE A 78 -29.23 -27.46 -6.95
N ASP A 79 -29.30 -28.78 -7.10
CA ASP A 79 -28.90 -29.45 -8.33
C ASP A 79 -29.81 -29.06 -9.49
N TYR A 80 -29.20 -28.43 -10.49
CA TYR A 80 -29.84 -28.02 -11.71
C TYR A 80 -28.82 -28.11 -12.84
N ASN A 81 -29.25 -28.55 -14.02
CA ASN A 81 -28.36 -28.74 -15.17
C ASN A 81 -28.04 -27.41 -15.87
N PHE A 82 -27.43 -26.48 -15.14
CA PHE A 82 -26.98 -25.20 -15.69
C PHE A 82 -25.66 -25.36 -16.43
N VAL A 83 -25.64 -24.95 -17.69
CA VAL A 83 -24.43 -24.77 -18.48
C VAL A 83 -24.57 -23.49 -19.30
N LYS A 84 -23.62 -22.56 -19.14
CA LYS A 84 -23.42 -21.42 -20.02
C LYS A 84 -22.10 -21.60 -20.74
N LYS A 85 -22.15 -21.70 -22.06
CA LYS A 85 -20.97 -21.90 -22.89
C LYS A 85 -20.83 -20.75 -23.88
N THR A 86 -19.70 -20.06 -23.82
CA THR A 86 -19.21 -19.19 -24.87
C THR A 86 -18.02 -19.88 -25.55
N PRO A 87 -17.52 -19.36 -26.69
CA PRO A 87 -16.35 -19.95 -27.34
C PRO A 87 -15.09 -19.99 -26.45
N HIS A 88 -14.98 -19.08 -25.48
CA HIS A 88 -13.79 -18.89 -24.64
C HIS A 88 -13.99 -19.37 -23.19
N ILE A 89 -15.23 -19.29 -22.68
CA ILE A 89 -15.56 -19.55 -21.28
C ILE A 89 -16.73 -20.53 -21.19
N THR A 90 -16.58 -21.57 -20.37
CA THR A 90 -17.64 -22.50 -20.01
C THR A 90 -17.91 -22.46 -18.51
N ILE A 91 -19.15 -22.21 -18.13
CA ILE A 91 -19.61 -22.19 -16.74
C ILE A 91 -20.65 -23.28 -16.58
N LYS A 92 -20.48 -24.17 -15.60
CA LYS A 92 -21.41 -25.28 -15.38
C LYS A 92 -21.52 -25.66 -13.91
N GLN A 93 -22.64 -26.26 -13.56
CA GLN A 93 -22.76 -27.00 -12.31
C GLN A 93 -22.10 -28.37 -12.45
N GLU A 94 -21.37 -28.76 -11.42
CA GLU A 94 -20.88 -30.11 -11.19
C GLU A 94 -21.34 -30.58 -9.79
N PRO A 95 -21.24 -31.88 -9.46
CA PRO A 95 -21.60 -32.37 -8.13
C PRO A 95 -20.83 -31.62 -7.03
N GLY A 96 -21.55 -30.85 -6.21
CA GLY A 96 -20.98 -30.07 -5.10
C GLY A 96 -20.16 -28.84 -5.49
N THR A 97 -20.08 -28.49 -6.78
CA THR A 97 -19.28 -27.34 -7.24
C THR A 97 -19.97 -26.53 -8.34
N PHE A 98 -19.55 -25.27 -8.47
CA PHE A 98 -19.89 -24.38 -9.57
C PHE A 98 -18.60 -23.96 -10.27
N THR A 99 -18.38 -24.48 -11.47
CA THR A 99 -17.08 -24.41 -12.15
C THR A 99 -17.10 -23.38 -13.27
N LEU A 100 -16.03 -22.60 -13.35
CA LEU A 100 -15.71 -21.68 -14.44
C LEU A 100 -14.45 -22.19 -15.13
N HIS A 101 -14.58 -22.58 -16.40
CA HIS A 101 -13.50 -23.06 -17.24
C HIS A 101 -13.20 -22.05 -18.34
N ILE A 102 -11.94 -21.73 -18.54
CA ILE A 102 -11.45 -20.81 -19.57
C ILE A 102 -10.51 -21.62 -20.45
N SER A 103 -10.84 -21.72 -21.74
CA SER A 103 -10.04 -22.46 -22.73
C SER A 103 -9.16 -21.49 -23.52
N ASN A 104 -7.94 -21.88 -23.87
CA ASN A 104 -7.03 -21.06 -24.68
C ASN A 104 -6.84 -19.66 -24.08
N THR A 105 -6.34 -19.61 -22.85
CA THR A 105 -6.17 -18.39 -22.05
C THR A 105 -5.43 -17.28 -22.80
N LYS A 106 -5.87 -16.05 -22.59
CA LYS A 106 -5.30 -14.84 -23.19
C LYS A 106 -4.87 -13.87 -22.10
N GLN A 107 -3.97 -12.95 -22.42
CA GLN A 107 -3.53 -11.92 -21.46
C GLN A 107 -4.70 -11.11 -20.87
N SER A 108 -5.78 -10.91 -21.65
CA SER A 108 -7.01 -10.25 -21.22
C SER A 108 -7.83 -11.00 -20.17
N ASP A 109 -7.53 -12.28 -19.92
CA ASP A 109 -8.17 -13.08 -18.87
C ASP A 109 -7.49 -12.91 -17.50
N ALA A 110 -6.31 -12.28 -17.45
CA ALA A 110 -5.67 -11.98 -16.19
C ALA A 110 -6.56 -11.04 -15.35
N GLY A 111 -6.79 -11.40 -14.09
CA GLY A 111 -7.70 -10.65 -13.24
C GLY A 111 -8.11 -11.40 -11.99
N LEU A 112 -9.04 -10.79 -11.25
CA LEU A 112 -9.59 -11.32 -10.02
C LEU A 112 -10.98 -11.90 -10.26
N TYR A 113 -11.17 -13.14 -9.87
CA TYR A 113 -12.39 -13.89 -10.05
C TYR A 113 -13.04 -14.16 -8.69
N TYR A 114 -14.28 -13.71 -8.55
CA TYR A 114 -15.08 -13.92 -7.35
C TYR A 114 -16.16 -14.96 -7.60
N CYS A 115 -16.22 -15.93 -6.71
CA CYS A 115 -17.43 -16.70 -6.50
C CYS A 115 -18.23 -16.12 -5.33
N ILE A 116 -19.46 -15.71 -5.62
CA ILE A 116 -20.31 -14.98 -4.70
C ILE A 116 -21.57 -15.79 -4.46
N LYS A 117 -21.84 -16.13 -3.19
CA LYS A 117 -23.11 -16.71 -2.77
C LYS A 117 -24.04 -15.59 -2.31
N VAL A 118 -25.28 -15.59 -2.80
CA VAL A 118 -26.34 -14.69 -2.33
C VAL A 118 -27.48 -15.53 -1.78
N LYS A 119 -27.88 -15.27 -0.54
CA LYS A 119 -29.04 -15.88 0.10
C LYS A 119 -29.87 -14.78 0.74
N MET A 120 -31.11 -14.61 0.26
CA MET A 120 -31.97 -13.47 0.60
C MET A 120 -31.26 -12.13 0.36
N LEU A 121 -30.87 -11.43 1.42
CA LEU A 121 -30.14 -10.13 1.35
C LEU A 121 -28.66 -10.27 1.70
N ASN A 122 -28.19 -11.47 2.03
CA ASN A 122 -26.81 -11.71 2.44
C ASN A 122 -25.96 -12.12 1.25
N MET A 123 -24.88 -11.37 1.02
CA MET A 123 -23.87 -11.64 0.00
C MET A 123 -22.59 -12.14 0.69
N THR A 124 -22.07 -13.28 0.26
CA THR A 124 -20.88 -13.92 0.82
C THR A 124 -19.88 -14.24 -0.28
N PHE A 125 -18.65 -13.76 -0.15
CA PHE A 125 -17.55 -14.11 -1.05
C PHE A 125 -16.99 -15.46 -0.66
N MET A 126 -17.42 -16.50 -1.38
CA MET A 126 -17.06 -17.89 -1.13
C MET A 126 -15.61 -18.17 -1.53
N LYS A 127 -15.20 -17.65 -2.70
CA LYS A 127 -13.85 -17.84 -3.23
C LYS A 127 -13.36 -16.63 -4.00
N ARG A 128 -12.05 -16.40 -3.94
CA ARG A 128 -11.30 -15.32 -4.60
C ARG A 128 -10.07 -15.91 -5.26
N ASP A 129 -10.09 -16.00 -6.58
CA ASP A 129 -8.99 -16.51 -7.38
C ASP A 129 -8.33 -15.34 -8.14
N VAL A 130 -7.02 -15.14 -7.93
CA VAL A 130 -6.20 -14.25 -8.75
C VAL A 130 -5.63 -15.10 -9.89
N LEU A 131 -6.06 -14.81 -11.12
CA LEU A 131 -5.55 -15.47 -12.31
C LEU A 131 -4.46 -14.63 -12.94
N ILE A 132 -3.25 -15.16 -12.99
CA ILE A 132 -2.09 -14.58 -13.65
C ILE A 132 -1.83 -15.36 -14.93
N ILE A 133 -1.86 -14.66 -16.06
CA ILE A 133 -1.52 -15.24 -17.36
C ILE A 133 -0.09 -14.83 -17.70
N LYS A 134 0.80 -15.82 -17.77
CA LYS A 134 2.16 -15.63 -18.27
C LYS A 134 2.12 -15.66 -19.79
N GLY A 135 2.68 -14.65 -20.43
CA GLY A 135 2.95 -14.69 -21.86
C GLY A 135 4.08 -15.68 -22.19
N THR A 136 4.42 -15.76 -23.46
CA THR A 136 5.64 -16.43 -23.93
C THR A 136 6.87 -15.81 -23.26
N GLU A 137 7.96 -16.58 -23.11
CA GLU A 137 9.22 -16.12 -22.50
C GLU A 137 9.55 -14.66 -22.89
N PRO A 138 9.84 -13.80 -21.91
CA PRO A 138 10.18 -12.42 -22.19
C PRO A 138 11.42 -12.38 -23.09
N SER A 139 11.36 -11.60 -24.16
CA SER A 139 12.52 -11.37 -25.02
C SER A 139 13.59 -10.50 -24.34
N ILE A 140 13.37 -10.05 -23.10
CA ILE A 140 14.31 -9.23 -22.34
C ILE A 140 15.51 -10.07 -21.90
N THR A 141 16.70 -9.65 -22.31
CA THR A 141 17.96 -10.29 -21.96
C THR A 141 18.63 -9.62 -20.75
N ALA A 142 18.46 -8.29 -20.62
CA ALA A 142 18.96 -7.55 -19.46
C ALA A 142 18.25 -6.20 -19.29
N ILE A 143 18.26 -5.69 -18.06
CA ILE A 143 17.90 -4.31 -17.72
C ILE A 143 19.12 -3.68 -17.05
N ILE A 144 19.60 -2.58 -17.61
CA ILE A 144 20.80 -1.87 -17.15
C ILE A 144 20.35 -0.49 -16.68
N GLN A 145 20.63 -0.18 -15.41
CA GLN A 145 20.43 1.15 -14.86
C GLN A 145 21.79 1.80 -14.65
N ASP A 146 22.07 2.86 -15.39
CA ASP A 146 23.32 3.61 -15.28
C ASP A 146 23.20 4.68 -14.19
N PRO A 147 24.23 4.86 -13.35
CA PRO A 147 24.25 5.96 -12.39
C PRO A 147 24.33 7.30 -13.13
N PRO A 148 23.77 8.38 -12.55
CA PRO A 148 23.89 9.72 -13.15
C PRO A 148 25.36 10.13 -13.24
N SER A 149 25.73 10.73 -14.37
CA SER A 149 27.10 11.12 -14.71
C SER A 149 27.63 12.31 -13.90
N ASP A 150 26.75 13.15 -13.35
CA ASP A 150 27.11 14.36 -12.61
C ASP A 150 26.83 14.24 -11.10
N PRO A 151 27.68 14.86 -10.24
CA PRO A 151 27.49 14.84 -8.79
C PRO A 151 26.19 15.52 -8.37
N VAL A 152 25.46 14.83 -7.49
CA VAL A 152 24.08 15.16 -7.13
C VAL A 152 24.06 16.17 -5.99
N GLY A 153 23.63 17.40 -6.30
CA GLY A 153 23.40 18.48 -5.33
C GLY A 153 21.92 18.85 -5.21
N PRO A 154 21.46 19.42 -4.08
CA PRO A 154 20.09 19.87 -3.91
C PRO A 154 19.73 20.96 -4.93
N GLY A 155 18.61 20.80 -5.65
CA GLY A 155 18.16 21.72 -6.69
C GLY A 155 18.65 21.42 -8.11
N ASN A 156 19.51 20.41 -8.29
CA ASN A 156 19.95 19.99 -9.63
C ASN A 156 18.91 19.09 -10.31
N LEU A 157 18.81 19.22 -11.63
CA LEU A 157 18.07 18.28 -12.48
C LEU A 157 18.90 17.01 -12.61
N VAL A 158 18.40 15.89 -12.11
CA VAL A 158 19.04 14.59 -12.26
C VAL A 158 18.27 13.77 -13.29
N THR A 159 19.00 13.24 -14.27
CA THR A 159 18.49 12.32 -15.28
C THR A 159 18.95 10.91 -14.94
N LEU A 160 17.98 10.01 -14.75
CA LEU A 160 18.20 8.59 -14.58
C LEU A 160 17.94 7.90 -15.92
N GLN A 161 18.79 6.94 -16.28
CA GLN A 161 18.65 6.16 -17.51
C GLN A 161 18.46 4.67 -17.21
N CYS A 162 17.53 4.07 -17.94
CA CYS A 162 17.26 2.64 -17.90
C CYS A 162 17.33 2.09 -19.32
N SER A 163 18.31 1.27 -19.61
CA SER A 163 18.47 0.57 -20.87
C SER A 163 17.89 -0.83 -20.78
N VAL A 164 17.02 -1.19 -21.72
CA VAL A 164 16.39 -2.52 -21.82
C VAL A 164 16.91 -3.21 -23.07
N LEU A 165 17.49 -4.40 -22.91
CA LEU A 165 17.99 -5.23 -24.01
C LEU A 165 16.98 -6.30 -24.36
N PHE A 166 16.57 -6.35 -25.62
CA PHE A 166 15.67 -7.35 -26.19
C PHE A 166 16.40 -8.26 -27.18
N ASN A 167 16.05 -9.54 -27.17
CA ASN A 167 16.42 -10.51 -28.20
C ASN A 167 15.34 -10.51 -29.29
N THR A 168 15.72 -10.07 -30.49
CA THR A 168 14.84 -9.96 -31.67
C THR A 168 14.54 -11.29 -32.36
N GLU A 169 15.14 -12.40 -31.94
CA GLU A 169 14.78 -13.74 -32.45
C GLU A 169 13.54 -14.29 -31.75
N LYS A 170 13.28 -13.88 -30.50
CA LYS A 170 12.12 -14.30 -29.68
C LYS A 170 10.94 -13.33 -29.81
N ASN A 171 10.72 -12.82 -31.03
CA ASN A 171 9.95 -11.64 -31.45
C ASN A 171 8.46 -11.49 -31.01
N THR A 172 7.97 -12.20 -29.99
CA THR A 172 6.53 -12.24 -29.67
C THR A 172 6.04 -11.07 -28.80
N CYS A 173 6.91 -10.34 -28.09
CA CYS A 173 6.49 -9.34 -27.08
C CYS A 173 7.17 -7.95 -27.20
N VAL A 174 7.96 -7.71 -28.26
CA VAL A 174 8.83 -6.52 -28.37
C VAL A 174 8.04 -5.21 -28.42
N SER A 175 6.84 -5.19 -29.01
CA SER A 175 6.07 -3.97 -29.30
C SER A 175 5.16 -3.46 -28.17
N ASN A 176 5.02 -4.20 -27.06
CA ASN A 176 4.11 -3.89 -25.95
C ASN A 176 4.82 -4.02 -24.60
N HIS A 177 5.86 -3.22 -24.38
CA HIS A 177 6.47 -3.10 -23.06
C HIS A 177 6.22 -1.72 -22.48
N SER A 178 6.11 -1.64 -21.16
CA SER A 178 5.92 -0.38 -20.45
C SER A 178 6.95 -0.26 -19.35
N VAL A 179 7.55 0.92 -19.23
CA VAL A 179 8.63 1.17 -18.28
C VAL A 179 8.10 2.08 -17.17
N TYR A 180 8.33 1.65 -15.94
CA TYR A 180 7.85 2.28 -14.73
C TYR A 180 9.04 2.64 -13.85
N TRP A 181 9.02 3.83 -13.26
CA TRP A 181 10.01 4.25 -12.29
C TRP A 181 9.41 4.27 -10.91
N PHE A 182 10.01 3.49 -10.02
CA PHE A 182 9.64 3.40 -8.61
C PHE A 182 10.71 4.06 -7.76
N ARG A 183 10.30 4.64 -6.63
CA ARG A 183 11.23 5.03 -5.56
C ARG A 183 10.87 4.31 -4.28
N ALA A 184 11.86 3.62 -3.74
CA ALA A 184 11.86 3.15 -2.39
C ALA A 184 12.40 4.26 -1.47
N GLY A 185 11.64 4.58 -0.41
CA GLY A 185 12.11 5.42 0.69
C GLY A 185 13.26 4.75 1.45
N SER A 186 13.85 5.46 2.43
CA SER A 186 14.99 4.94 3.21
C SER A 186 14.67 3.70 4.05
N ASP A 187 13.39 3.39 4.27
CA ASP A 187 12.89 2.22 4.98
C ASP A 187 12.33 1.13 4.03
N GLU A 188 12.43 1.33 2.71
CA GLU A 188 12.05 0.42 1.61
C GLU A 188 10.61 -0.13 1.59
N SER A 189 9.81 0.15 2.63
CA SER A 189 8.53 -0.51 2.88
C SER A 189 7.37 0.04 2.03
N HIS A 190 7.53 1.23 1.44
CA HIS A 190 6.49 1.90 0.65
C HIS A 190 7.06 2.43 -0.68
N PRO A 191 7.29 1.57 -1.69
CA PRO A 191 7.69 2.02 -3.01
C PRO A 191 6.58 2.86 -3.65
N SER A 192 6.92 4.04 -4.15
CA SER A 192 6.00 4.93 -4.86
C SER A 192 6.28 4.92 -6.36
N LEU A 193 5.22 4.80 -7.18
CA LEU A 193 5.33 4.98 -8.63
C LEU A 193 5.49 6.47 -8.92
N ILE A 194 6.62 6.85 -9.51
CA ILE A 194 6.94 8.26 -9.78
C ILE A 194 6.64 8.64 -11.22
N TYR A 195 6.90 7.72 -12.15
CA TYR A 195 6.77 8.02 -13.57
C TYR A 195 6.47 6.76 -14.38
N THR A 196 5.62 6.93 -15.40
CA THR A 196 5.27 5.90 -16.36
C THR A 196 5.69 6.36 -17.74
N HIS A 197 6.61 5.64 -18.37
CA HIS A 197 6.93 5.86 -19.77
C HIS A 197 5.94 5.04 -20.60
N GLY A 198 5.06 5.74 -21.30
CA GLY A 198 4.11 5.13 -22.24
C GLY A 198 4.84 4.54 -23.44
N ASN A 199 4.14 3.71 -24.22
CA ASN A 199 4.64 2.96 -25.38
C ASN A 199 5.11 3.88 -26.53
N SER A 200 6.19 4.64 -26.34
CA SER A 200 6.88 5.44 -27.36
C SER A 200 8.17 4.72 -27.73
N GLY A 201 8.15 4.07 -28.90
CA GLY A 201 9.30 3.37 -29.48
C GLY A 201 10.37 4.31 -30.05
N ASP A 202 10.57 5.48 -29.46
CA ASP A 202 11.32 6.57 -30.08
C ASP A 202 12.85 6.51 -29.80
N GLU A 203 13.32 5.63 -28.88
CA GLU A 203 14.75 5.48 -28.51
C GLU A 203 15.24 4.01 -28.56
N CYS A 204 14.64 3.17 -29.41
CA CYS A 204 15.05 1.78 -29.57
C CYS A 204 15.96 1.58 -30.78
N GLU A 205 17.28 1.49 -30.55
CA GLU A 205 18.28 1.23 -31.58
C GLU A 205 18.65 -0.26 -31.65
N ARG A 206 19.03 -0.73 -32.85
CA ARG A 206 19.59 -2.09 -33.00
C ARG A 206 21.01 -2.08 -32.45
N SER A 207 21.36 -3.04 -31.59
CA SER A 207 22.70 -3.11 -31.00
C SER A 207 23.74 -3.33 -32.09
N PRO A 208 24.84 -2.55 -32.11
CA PRO A 208 25.95 -2.77 -33.02
C PRO A 208 26.81 -4.00 -32.64
N GLU A 209 26.72 -4.50 -31.40
CA GLU A 209 27.55 -5.62 -30.92
C GLU A 209 26.93 -6.99 -31.19
N ALA A 210 25.60 -7.07 -31.37
CA ALA A 210 24.91 -8.31 -31.70
C ALA A 210 23.78 -8.05 -32.69
N GLU A 211 23.90 -8.60 -33.90
CA GLU A 211 22.93 -8.40 -35.00
C GLU A 211 21.49 -8.79 -34.62
N SER A 212 21.27 -9.59 -33.57
CA SER A 212 19.95 -10.01 -33.08
C SER A 212 19.48 -9.32 -31.78
N ALA A 213 20.18 -8.32 -31.26
CA ALA A 213 19.78 -7.58 -30.06
C ALA A 213 19.27 -6.16 -30.36
N GLN A 214 18.21 -5.72 -29.69
CA GLN A 214 17.68 -4.36 -29.73
C GLN A 214 17.83 -3.71 -28.35
N LYS A 215 18.35 -2.49 -28.29
CA LYS A 215 18.53 -1.72 -27.04
C LYS A 215 17.58 -0.52 -27.06
N CYS A 216 16.69 -0.45 -26.07
CA CYS A 216 15.83 0.70 -25.84
C CYS A 216 16.30 1.45 -24.59
N THR A 217 16.57 2.75 -24.71
CA THR A 217 16.98 3.58 -23.57
C THR A 217 15.80 4.43 -23.12
N TYR A 218 15.57 4.49 -21.82
CA TYR A 218 14.50 5.27 -21.21
C TYR A 218 15.09 6.24 -20.19
N SER A 219 14.93 7.53 -20.47
CA SER A 219 15.42 8.60 -19.61
C SER A 219 14.29 9.22 -18.80
N PHE A 220 14.51 9.41 -17.50
CA PHE A 220 13.62 10.11 -16.58
C PHE A 220 14.40 11.22 -15.86
N SER A 221 13.96 12.47 -16.01
CA SER A 221 14.60 13.61 -15.36
C SER A 221 13.70 14.21 -14.29
N LYS A 222 14.27 14.53 -13.12
CA LYS A 222 13.55 15.18 -12.02
C LYS A 222 14.47 16.13 -11.25
N ASN A 223 13.89 17.27 -10.82
CA ASN A 223 14.54 18.18 -9.88
C ASN A 223 14.55 17.57 -8.49
N LEU A 224 15.73 17.41 -7.89
CA LEU A 224 15.84 16.80 -6.57
C LEU A 224 15.59 17.81 -5.45
N SER A 225 14.69 17.41 -4.54
CA SER A 225 14.50 18.05 -3.25
C SER A 225 15.06 17.20 -2.10
N SER A 226 15.14 17.76 -0.90
CA SER A 226 15.58 17.01 0.29
C SER A 226 14.67 15.83 0.64
N SER A 227 13.42 15.86 0.19
CA SER A 227 12.48 14.75 0.39
C SER A 227 12.58 13.70 -0.71
N ASP A 228 13.52 13.82 -1.66
CA ASP A 228 13.70 12.89 -2.78
C ASP A 228 14.79 11.83 -2.55
N ALA A 229 15.48 11.84 -1.41
CA ALA A 229 16.48 10.82 -1.08
C ALA A 229 15.87 9.41 -1.06
N GLY A 230 16.52 8.45 -1.72
CA GLY A 230 16.07 7.07 -1.80
C GLY A 230 16.65 6.31 -2.98
N THR A 231 16.19 5.07 -3.16
CA THR A 231 16.62 4.21 -4.26
C THR A 231 15.55 4.18 -5.34
N TYR A 232 15.97 4.50 -6.56
CA TYR A 232 15.11 4.60 -7.74
C TYR A 232 15.26 3.35 -8.61
N TYR A 233 14.18 2.60 -8.78
CA TYR A 233 14.15 1.36 -9.56
C TYR A 233 13.40 1.58 -10.86
N CYS A 234 13.99 1.13 -11.96
CA CYS A 234 13.28 0.94 -13.21
C CYS A 234 12.62 -0.43 -13.18
N ALA A 235 11.35 -0.54 -13.58
CA ALA A 235 10.69 -1.82 -13.80
C ALA A 235 10.07 -1.85 -15.20
N VAL A 236 10.25 -2.96 -15.89
CA VAL A 236 9.76 -3.17 -17.24
C VAL A 236 8.68 -4.25 -17.19
N ALA A 237 7.46 -3.90 -17.58
CA ALA A 237 6.37 -4.85 -17.73
C ALA A 237 6.29 -5.31 -19.18
N THR A 238 6.35 -6.62 -19.41
CA THR A 238 6.13 -7.24 -20.73
C THR A 238 5.49 -8.61 -20.54
N CYS A 239 4.50 -8.96 -21.37
CA CYS A 239 3.94 -10.31 -21.46
C CYS A 239 3.59 -10.96 -20.11
N GLY A 240 2.99 -10.20 -19.19
CA GLY A 240 2.52 -10.70 -17.89
C GLY A 240 3.60 -10.83 -16.81
N GLU A 241 4.83 -10.44 -17.11
CA GLU A 241 5.94 -10.40 -16.15
C GLU A 241 6.45 -8.98 -15.96
N ILE A 242 6.98 -8.71 -14.76
CA ILE A 242 7.60 -7.43 -14.40
C ILE A 242 9.02 -7.73 -13.94
N LEU A 243 9.99 -7.11 -14.60
CA LEU A 243 11.41 -7.24 -14.29
C LEU A 243 11.92 -5.91 -13.74
N PHE A 244 12.72 -5.95 -12.67
CA PHE A 244 13.31 -4.77 -12.06
C PHE A 244 14.78 -4.63 -12.45
N GLY A 245 15.22 -3.39 -12.66
CA GLY A 245 16.62 -3.05 -12.72
C GLY A 245 17.26 -3.01 -11.33
N ASN A 246 18.58 -2.83 -11.29
CA ASN A 246 19.38 -2.92 -10.06
C ASN A 246 19.20 -1.74 -9.10
N GLY A 247 18.47 -0.69 -9.49
CA GLY A 247 18.25 0.50 -8.68
C GLY A 247 19.41 1.50 -8.71
N THR A 248 19.09 2.77 -8.54
CA THR A 248 20.05 3.88 -8.43
C THR A 248 19.76 4.65 -7.16
N ARG A 249 20.72 4.71 -6.25
CA ARG A 249 20.57 5.45 -4.99
C ARG A 249 20.91 6.92 -5.20
N LEU A 250 19.98 7.80 -4.83
CA LEU A 250 20.20 9.24 -4.78
C LEU A 250 20.17 9.69 -3.32
N ASP A 251 21.32 10.13 -2.82
CA ASP A 251 21.42 10.75 -1.50
C ASP A 251 21.21 12.26 -1.65
N SER A 252 20.26 12.83 -0.90
CA SER A 252 20.21 14.28 -0.74
C SER A 252 21.20 14.66 0.36
N GLU A 253 22.20 15.49 0.06
CA GLU A 253 22.95 16.21 1.09
C GLU A 253 22.03 17.27 1.73
N GLY A 254 21.06 16.81 2.51
CA GLY A 254 20.10 17.64 3.23
C GLY A 254 20.62 17.95 4.62
N LEU A 255 20.93 19.22 4.89
CA LEU A 255 21.12 19.72 6.25
C LEU A 255 19.95 19.22 7.12
N ASN A 256 20.27 18.67 8.28
CA ASN A 256 19.47 17.90 9.24
C ASN A 256 18.18 18.58 9.80
N VAL A 257 17.31 19.14 8.97
CA VAL A 257 16.05 19.80 9.38
C VAL A 257 15.07 18.79 10.01
N TRP A 258 15.03 17.55 9.50
CA TRP A 258 14.22 16.47 10.07
C TRP A 258 14.67 16.06 11.48
N ASN A 259 15.97 16.08 11.74
CA ASN A 259 16.51 15.83 13.07
C ASN A 259 16.19 17.01 13.99
N LEU A 260 16.23 18.26 13.51
CA LEU A 260 15.85 19.43 14.31
C LEU A 260 14.37 19.38 14.72
N GLN A 261 13.47 18.99 13.81
CA GLN A 261 12.04 18.87 14.09
C GLN A 261 11.74 17.70 15.04
N LYS A 262 12.39 16.54 14.85
CA LYS A 262 12.26 15.40 15.79
C LYS A 262 12.82 15.73 17.17
N THR A 263 13.97 16.41 17.25
CA THR A 263 14.56 16.83 18.53
C THR A 263 13.69 17.87 19.22
N ALA A 264 13.11 18.83 18.49
CA ALA A 264 12.17 19.81 19.04
C ALA A 264 10.90 19.13 19.57
N LEU A 265 10.32 18.18 18.81
CA LEU A 265 9.14 17.42 19.24
C LEU A 265 9.44 16.58 20.49
N PHE A 266 10.61 15.95 20.56
CA PHE A 266 11.05 15.19 21.73
C PHE A 266 11.19 16.08 22.97
N LEU A 267 11.80 17.25 22.83
CA LEU A 267 11.93 18.24 23.93
C LEU A 267 10.57 18.76 24.41
N LEU A 268 9.64 19.05 23.48
CA LEU A 268 8.27 19.45 23.83
C LEU A 268 7.53 18.34 24.58
N SER A 269 7.65 17.10 24.13
CA SER A 269 7.02 15.94 24.78
C SER A 269 7.57 15.70 26.20
N ALA A 270 8.89 15.83 26.38
CA ALA A 270 9.54 15.71 27.68
C ALA A 270 9.10 16.84 28.63
N SER A 271 8.94 18.06 28.12
CA SER A 271 8.45 19.20 28.91
C SER A 271 7.01 19.00 29.39
N LEU A 272 6.16 18.43 28.54
CA LEU A 272 4.76 18.14 28.83
C LEU A 272 4.65 17.06 29.91
N ILE A 273 5.41 15.97 29.79
CA ILE A 273 5.45 14.90 30.80
C ILE A 273 5.92 15.45 32.14
N ALA A 274 7.00 16.25 32.16
CA ALA A 274 7.50 16.87 33.38
C ALA A 274 6.43 17.77 34.03
N SER A 275 5.69 18.55 33.23
CA SER A 275 4.62 19.41 33.72
C SER A 275 3.47 18.60 34.38
N VAL A 276 3.08 17.48 33.77
CA VAL A 276 2.01 16.61 34.28
C VAL A 276 2.45 15.93 35.59
N VAL A 277 3.70 15.47 35.67
CA VAL A 277 4.26 14.92 36.90
C VAL A 277 4.26 15.97 38.01
N VAL A 278 4.72 17.19 37.75
CA VAL A 278 4.70 18.28 38.74
C VAL A 278 3.28 18.58 39.21
N ILE A 279 2.31 18.66 38.30
CA ILE A 279 0.89 18.86 38.63
C ILE A 279 0.36 17.71 39.49
N PHE A 280 0.72 16.45 39.17
CA PHE A 280 0.34 15.28 39.95
C PHE A 280 0.96 15.30 41.35
N ILE A 281 2.23 15.67 41.49
CA ILE A 281 2.90 15.76 42.79
C ILE A 281 2.28 16.89 43.63
N LEU A 282 2.02 18.05 43.02
CA LEU A 282 1.36 19.18 43.68
C LEU A 282 -0.06 18.83 44.14
N THR A 283 -0.86 18.20 43.28
CA THR A 283 -2.20 17.74 43.65
C THR A 283 -2.17 16.67 44.75
N TYR A 284 -1.20 15.75 44.71
CA TYR A 284 -0.96 14.78 45.77
C TYR A 284 -0.58 15.44 47.11
N ILE A 285 0.35 16.41 47.10
CA ILE A 285 0.75 17.18 48.29
C ILE A 285 -0.42 17.99 48.84
N ILE A 286 -1.22 18.64 47.98
CA ILE A 286 -2.41 19.38 48.38
C ILE A 286 -3.41 18.41 49.03
N LYS A 287 -3.71 17.28 48.39
CA LYS A 287 -4.63 16.25 48.93
C LYS A 287 -4.16 15.71 50.28
N LYS A 288 -2.84 15.54 50.47
CA LYS A 288 -2.23 15.15 51.75
C LYS A 288 -2.32 16.24 52.83
N LYS A 289 -2.17 17.52 52.47
CA LYS A 289 -2.32 18.65 53.41
C LYS A 289 -3.78 18.90 53.81
N THR A 290 -4.75 18.59 52.94
CA THR A 290 -6.19 18.71 53.29
C THR A 290 -6.67 17.60 54.24
N CYS A 291 -5.86 16.58 54.53
CA CYS A 291 -6.10 15.61 55.59
C CYS A 291 -5.57 16.01 56.98
N SER A 292 -4.99 17.20 57.15
CA SER A 292 -4.63 17.73 58.47
C SER A 292 -5.06 19.21 58.60
N CYS A 293 -5.94 19.48 59.55
CA CYS A 293 -6.64 20.74 59.81
C CYS A 293 -5.82 22.02 59.58
N ALA A 294 -6.26 22.87 58.64
CA ALA A 294 -6.29 24.35 58.77
C ALA A 294 -6.97 25.01 57.56
N LYS A 295 -8.26 25.35 57.69
CA LYS A 295 -8.94 26.31 56.80
C LYS A 295 -8.41 27.71 57.13
N GLY A 296 -7.41 28.21 56.39
CA GLY A 296 -6.91 29.57 56.65
C GLY A 296 -5.97 30.24 55.64
N LYS A 297 -5.45 29.55 54.61
CA LYS A 297 -4.49 30.17 53.66
C LYS A 297 -4.77 29.86 52.17
N LEU A 298 -6.04 29.79 51.77
CA LEU A 298 -6.41 29.43 50.39
C LEU A 298 -6.34 30.60 49.38
N LEU A 299 -6.36 31.85 49.83
CA LEU A 299 -6.44 33.02 48.94
C LEU A 299 -5.08 33.45 48.35
N SER A 300 -3.98 33.33 49.09
CA SER A 300 -2.65 33.76 48.63
C SER A 300 -2.04 32.83 47.56
N ILE A 301 -2.32 31.53 47.60
CA ILE A 301 -1.70 30.55 46.70
C ILE A 301 -2.46 30.44 45.37
N LYS A 302 -3.80 30.58 45.35
CA LYS A 302 -4.56 30.65 44.09
C LYS A 302 -4.09 31.81 43.21
N GLN A 303 -3.76 32.94 43.81
CA GLN A 303 -3.27 34.13 43.10
C GLN A 303 -1.86 33.92 42.53
N TYR A 304 -1.01 33.14 43.21
CA TYR A 304 0.32 32.76 42.71
C TYR A 304 0.23 31.76 41.54
N MET A 305 -0.68 30.79 41.62
CA MET A 305 -0.90 29.77 40.57
C MET A 305 -1.44 30.36 39.26
N ILE A 306 -2.35 31.35 39.34
CA ILE A 306 -2.84 32.08 38.16
C ILE A 306 -1.69 32.83 37.47
N LYS A 307 -0.77 33.41 38.26
CA LYS A 307 0.38 34.17 37.75
C LYS A 307 1.41 33.27 37.05
N VAL A 308 1.67 32.07 37.59
CA VAL A 308 2.57 31.08 36.96
C VAL A 308 1.98 30.51 35.67
N ASN A 309 0.68 30.18 35.66
CA ASN A 309 0.01 29.67 34.46
C ASN A 309 -0.02 30.72 33.33
N HIS A 310 -0.29 31.99 33.67
CA HIS A 310 -0.27 33.09 32.70
C HIS A 310 1.13 33.31 32.09
N ASN A 311 2.20 33.20 32.90
CA ASN A 311 3.58 33.31 32.41
C ASN A 311 3.97 32.13 31.51
N LEU A 312 3.54 30.90 31.82
CA LEU A 312 3.80 29.72 30.99
C LEU A 312 3.07 29.82 29.64
N ILE A 313 1.83 30.29 29.64
CA ILE A 313 1.05 30.53 28.43
C ILE A 313 1.69 31.63 27.57
N GLN A 314 2.18 32.73 28.18
CA GLN A 314 2.90 33.78 27.44
C GLN A 314 4.21 33.28 26.82
N ILE A 315 4.98 32.45 27.53
CA ILE A 315 6.23 31.87 27.00
C ILE A 315 5.91 30.96 25.80
N ASN A 316 4.89 30.11 25.91
CA ASN A 316 4.47 29.24 24.82
C ASN A 316 3.92 30.04 23.61
N PHE A 317 3.21 31.14 23.85
CA PHE A 317 2.68 32.01 22.79
C PHE A 317 3.80 32.81 22.08
N LEU A 318 4.75 33.39 22.83
CA LEU A 318 5.92 34.07 22.27
C LEU A 318 6.83 33.13 21.48
N PHE A 319 6.91 31.85 21.88
CA PHE A 319 7.66 30.84 21.15
C PHE A 319 6.96 30.43 19.85
N PHE A 320 5.63 30.35 19.84
CA PHE A 320 4.83 30.09 18.63
C PHE A 320 4.93 31.22 17.60
N GLN A 321 4.95 32.48 18.06
CA GLN A 321 5.01 33.65 17.18
C GLN A 321 6.38 33.86 16.51
N LYS A 322 7.45 33.23 17.03
CA LYS A 322 8.79 33.22 16.43
C LYS A 322 9.05 32.05 15.47
N MET A 323 8.09 31.12 15.36
CA MET A 323 8.22 29.90 14.55
C MET A 323 7.34 29.90 13.28
N LEU A 324 6.49 30.92 13.12
CA LEU A 324 5.83 31.33 11.86
C LEU A 324 6.68 32.41 11.18
#